data_AF-A0A202DWF3-F1
#
_entry.id   AF-A0A202DWF3-F1
#
_cell.length_a   1.000
_cell.length_b   1.000
_cell.length_c   1.000
_cell.angle_alpha   90.00
_cell.angle_beta   90.00
_cell.angle_gamma   90.00
#
_symmetry.space_group_name_H-M   'P 1'
#
loop_
_entity.id
_entity.type
_entity.pdbx_description
1 polymer ?
#
loop_
_entity_poly.entity_id
_entity_poly.type
_entity_poly.pdbx_seq_one_letter_code
_entity_poly.pdbx_strand_id
1 'polypeptide(L)'
;MSDALVDKLLESFDELDRCIAVTKEVLGNKKGVPEDVVSRVNQYSDIVSKQRSLAEELRSHITGQNWSEVARHVKLINGLSTMIRDDAQAILSGAYNTVSSEKAEELLS
;
A
#
# COMPACT_ATOMS: atom_id res chain seq x y z
N MET A 1 15.49 -17.22 -14.26
CA MET A 1 14.26 -17.46 -13.48
C MET A 1 14.08 -16.41 -12.39
N SER A 2 15.11 -16.12 -11.60
CA SER A 2 15.04 -15.16 -10.49
C SER A 2 14.78 -13.71 -10.93
N ASP A 3 15.36 -13.25 -12.05
CA ASP A 3 15.06 -11.91 -12.60
C ASP A 3 13.59 -11.72 -12.94
N ALA A 4 12.97 -12.70 -13.61
CA ALA A 4 11.56 -12.62 -14.00
C ALA A 4 10.60 -12.55 -12.79
N LEU A 5 11.02 -13.01 -11.61
CA LEU A 5 10.24 -12.86 -10.38
C LEU A 5 10.38 -11.45 -9.80
N VAL A 6 11.58 -10.87 -9.86
CA VAL A 6 11.79 -9.48 -9.42
C VAL A 6 11.11 -8.50 -10.37
N ASP A 7 11.10 -8.77 -11.68
CA ASP A 7 10.38 -7.96 -12.67
C ASP A 7 8.89 -7.92 -12.37
N LYS A 8 8.27 -9.09 -12.13
CA LYS A 8 6.86 -9.18 -11.71
C LYS A 8 6.58 -8.44 -10.40
N LEU A 9 7.52 -8.47 -9.46
CA LEU A 9 7.40 -7.75 -8.21
C LEU A 9 7.40 -6.23 -8.43
N LEU A 10 8.31 -5.73 -9.27
CA LEU A 10 8.35 -4.31 -9.64
C LEU A 10 7.07 -3.88 -10.38
N GLU A 11 6.58 -4.69 -11.32
CA GLU A 11 5.30 -4.46 -12.00
C GLU A 11 4.14 -4.36 -11.00
N SER A 12 4.12 -5.23 -9.97
CA SER A 12 3.08 -5.17 -8.93
C SER A 12 3.15 -3.88 -8.09
N PHE A 13 4.34 -3.31 -7.90
CA PHE A 13 4.49 -2.01 -7.25
C PHE A 13 4.05 -0.86 -8.15
N ASP A 14 4.27 -0.95 -9.47
CA ASP A 14 3.73 0.03 -10.42
C ASP A 14 2.20 0.01 -10.47
N GLU A 15 1.58 -1.15 -10.32
CA GLU A 15 0.12 -1.27 -10.17
C GLU A 15 -0.36 -0.65 -8.85
N LEU A 16 0.32 -0.94 -7.74
CA LEU A 16 -0.03 -0.39 -6.44
C LEU A 16 0.11 1.14 -6.39
N ASP A 17 1.18 1.69 -6.95
CA ASP A 17 1.41 3.13 -7.01
C ASP A 17 0.33 3.83 -7.86
N ARG A 18 -0.07 3.24 -9.00
CA ARG A 18 -1.20 3.73 -9.80
C ARG A 18 -2.50 3.73 -9.01
N CYS A 19 -2.79 2.66 -8.27
CA CYS A 19 -3.97 2.59 -7.40
C CYS A 19 -3.95 3.66 -6.30
N ILE A 20 -2.79 3.91 -5.68
CA ILE A 20 -2.60 4.96 -4.68
C ILE A 20 -2.83 6.34 -5.30
N ALA A 21 -2.27 6.61 -6.48
CA ALA A 21 -2.45 7.88 -7.19
C ALA A 21 -3.93 8.18 -7.49
N VAL A 22 -4.66 7.20 -8.05
CA VAL A 22 -6.11 7.32 -8.29
C VAL A 22 -6.87 7.55 -6.98
N THR A 23 -6.50 6.83 -5.91
CA THR A 23 -7.14 6.99 -4.60
C THR A 23 -6.92 8.40 -4.04
N LYS A 24 -5.70 8.95 -4.15
CA LYS A 24 -5.38 10.33 -3.73
C LYS A 24 -6.23 11.35 -4.48
N GLU A 25 -6.38 11.17 -5.79
CA GLU A 25 -7.22 12.04 -6.63
C GLU A 25 -8.70 11.99 -6.20
N VAL A 26 -9.24 10.78 -6.00
CA VAL A 26 -10.63 10.59 -5.56
C VAL A 26 -10.87 11.20 -4.18
N LEU A 27 -9.96 11.00 -3.22
CA LEU A 27 -10.07 11.56 -1.88
C LEU A 27 -9.94 13.10 -1.90
N GLY A 28 -9.06 13.65 -2.73
CA GLY A 28 -8.91 15.10 -2.88
C GLY A 28 -10.15 15.80 -3.45
N ASN A 29 -10.93 15.11 -4.28
CA ASN A 29 -12.17 15.62 -4.86
C ASN A 29 -13.41 15.41 -3.97
N LYS A 30 -13.31 14.59 -2.91
CA LYS A 30 -14.45 14.22 -2.06
C LYS A 30 -14.51 15.13 -0.82
N LYS A 31 -15.68 15.72 -0.58
CA LYS A 31 -15.95 16.48 0.65
C LYS A 31 -16.19 15.54 1.83
N GLY A 32 -15.75 15.96 3.03
CA GLY A 32 -15.97 15.21 4.27
C GLY A 32 -15.04 14.02 4.49
N VAL A 33 -13.94 13.91 3.74
CA VAL A 33 -12.90 12.92 4.02
C VAL A 33 -12.06 13.39 5.21
N PRO A 34 -11.88 12.57 6.25
CA PRO A 34 -11.00 12.89 7.36
C PRO A 34 -9.54 13.15 6.91
N GLU A 35 -8.92 14.20 7.44
CA GLU A 35 -7.54 14.58 7.06
C GLU A 35 -6.52 13.47 7.39
N ASP A 36 -6.77 12.67 8.43
CA ASP A 36 -5.92 11.53 8.80
C ASP A 36 -5.93 10.44 7.72
N VAL A 37 -7.07 10.21 7.06
CA VAL A 37 -7.19 9.24 5.95
C VAL A 37 -6.38 9.72 4.76
N VAL A 38 -6.50 11.01 4.41
CA VAL A 38 -5.72 11.61 3.32
C VAL A 38 -4.22 11.53 3.60
N SER A 39 -3.81 11.87 4.83
CA SER A 39 -2.41 11.80 5.26
C SER A 39 -1.85 10.38 5.17
N ARG A 40 -2.60 9.37 5.63
CA ARG A 40 -2.18 7.96 5.55
C ARG A 40 -2.04 7.47 4.12
N VAL A 41 -3.02 7.76 3.25
CA VAL A 41 -2.93 7.38 1.82
C VAL A 41 -1.75 8.07 1.13
N ASN A 42 -1.43 9.32 1.51
CA ASN A 42 -0.24 10.00 0.98
C ASN A 42 1.06 9.28 1.36
N GLN A 43 1.15 8.71 2.57
CA GLN A 43 2.32 7.97 3.04
C GLN A 43 2.52 6.63 2.32
N TYR A 44 1.47 6.04 1.73
CA TYR A 44 1.62 4.80 0.98
C TYR A 44 2.57 4.92 -0.21
N SER A 45 2.60 6.06 -0.91
CA SER A 45 3.54 6.30 -2.01
C SER A 45 5.00 6.22 -1.57
N ASP A 46 5.32 6.69 -0.37
CA ASP A 46 6.69 6.62 0.19
C ASP A 46 7.06 5.17 0.53
N ILE A 47 6.10 4.42 1.06
CA ILE A 47 6.28 2.99 1.35
C ILE A 47 6.53 2.20 0.06
N VAL A 48 5.73 2.43 -0.98
CA VAL A 48 5.90 1.76 -2.28
C VAL A 48 7.24 2.12 -2.93
N SER A 49 7.65 3.38 -2.86
CA SER A 49 8.97 3.81 -3.32
C SER A 49 10.09 3.03 -2.62
N LYS A 50 9.99 2.84 -1.30
CA LYS A 50 10.94 2.04 -0.53
C LYS A 50 10.90 0.55 -0.90
N GLN A 51 9.73 -0.01 -1.19
CA GLN A 51 9.59 -1.38 -1.67
C GLN A 51 10.28 -1.59 -3.02
N ARG A 52 10.19 -0.62 -3.94
CA ARG A 52 10.91 -0.65 -5.22
C ARG A 52 12.42 -0.69 -5.01
N SER A 53 12.97 0.21 -4.20
CA SER A 53 14.40 0.21 -3.90
C SER A 53 14.86 -1.13 -3.31
N LEU A 54 14.09 -1.70 -2.38
CA LEU A 54 14.39 -3.01 -1.81
C LEU A 54 14.33 -4.15 -2.85
N ALA A 55 13.45 -4.07 -3.85
CA ALA A 55 13.37 -5.06 -4.93
C ALA A 55 14.54 -4.93 -5.92
N GLU A 56 15.02 -3.72 -6.18
CA GLU A 56 16.24 -3.49 -6.96
C GLU A 56 17.48 -4.05 -6.25
N GLU A 57 17.62 -3.79 -4.94
CA GLU A 57 18.68 -4.36 -4.10
C GLU A 57 18.58 -5.90 -4.03
N LEU A 58 17.36 -6.43 -3.91
CA LEU A 58 17.08 -7.88 -3.94
C LEU A 58 17.62 -8.52 -5.22
N ARG A 59 17.47 -7.86 -6.38
CA ARG A 59 18.04 -8.35 -7.65
C ARG A 59 19.56 -8.53 -7.54
N SER A 60 20.25 -7.50 -7.04
CA SER A 60 21.70 -7.54 -6.83
C SER A 60 22.12 -8.68 -5.90
N HIS A 61 21.40 -8.86 -4.78
CA HIS A 61 21.68 -9.94 -3.83
C HIS A 61 21.43 -11.35 -4.40
N ILE A 62 20.42 -11.52 -5.25
CA ILE A 62 20.16 -12.77 -5.96
C ILE A 62 21.34 -13.09 -6.90
N THR A 63 21.78 -12.13 -7.71
CA THR A 63 22.90 -12.32 -8.64
C THR A 63 24.20 -12.61 -7.90
N GLY A 64 24.43 -11.94 -6.77
CA GLY A 64 25.58 -12.16 -5.88
C GLY A 64 25.46 -13.40 -4.99
N GLN A 65 24.39 -14.20 -5.10
CA GLN A 65 24.11 -15.38 -4.26
C GLN A 65 24.14 -15.10 -2.75
N ASN A 66 23.84 -13.86 -2.35
CA ASN A 66 23.79 -13.47 -0.95
C ASN A 66 22.42 -13.81 -0.35
N TRP A 67 22.20 -15.11 -0.10
CA TRP A 67 20.90 -15.64 0.32
C TRP A 67 20.39 -15.10 1.66
N SER A 68 21.30 -14.69 2.55
CA SER A 68 20.94 -14.02 3.81
C SER A 68 20.25 -12.69 3.54
N GLU A 69 20.84 -11.87 2.66
CA GLU A 69 20.25 -10.59 2.28
C GLU A 69 18.98 -10.75 1.44
N VAL A 70 18.93 -11.76 0.56
CA VAL A 70 17.69 -12.12 -0.17
C VAL A 70 16.55 -12.38 0.81
N ALA A 71 16.77 -13.22 1.83
CA ALA A 71 15.75 -13.51 2.83
C ALA A 71 15.34 -12.27 3.65
N ARG A 72 16.31 -11.40 3.98
CA ARG A 72 16.04 -10.13 4.69
C ARG A 72 15.16 -9.20 3.85
N HIS A 73 15.49 -8.98 2.58
CA HIS A 73 14.75 -8.10 1.68
C HIS A 73 13.33 -8.60 1.42
N VAL A 74 13.15 -9.91 1.20
CA VAL A 74 11.81 -10.51 1.05
C VAL A 74 10.94 -10.26 2.29
N LYS A 75 11.49 -10.43 3.50
CA LYS A 75 10.76 -10.13 4.75
C LYS A 75 10.38 -8.66 4.87
N LEU A 76 11.30 -7.75 4.54
CA LEU A 76 11.04 -6.30 4.60
C LEU A 76 9.93 -5.91 3.61
N ILE A 77 10.03 -6.37 2.37
CA ILE A 77 9.03 -6.11 1.32
C ILE A 77 7.65 -6.62 1.76
N ASN A 78 7.57 -7.86 2.24
CA ASN A 78 6.30 -8.43 2.71
C ASN A 78 5.72 -7.69 3.93
N GLY A 79 6.58 -7.23 4.84
CA GLY A 79 6.17 -6.43 5.99
C GLY A 79 5.57 -5.08 5.58
N LEU A 80 6.21 -4.39 4.63
CA LEU A 80 5.70 -3.14 4.08
C LEU A 80 4.37 -3.34 3.32
N SER A 81 4.24 -4.42 2.52
CA SER A 81 2.98 -4.74 1.83
C SER A 81 1.85 -5.02 2.82
N THR A 82 2.17 -5.74 3.91
CA THR A 82 1.23 -6.04 4.98
C THR A 82 0.77 -4.75 5.69
N MET A 83 1.69 -3.84 5.97
CA MET A 83 1.38 -2.54 6.59
C MET A 83 0.39 -1.72 5.75
N ILE A 84 0.63 -1.58 4.44
CA ILE A 84 -0.29 -0.87 3.54
C ILE A 84 -1.67 -1.55 3.54
N ARG A 85 -1.69 -2.88 3.37
CA ARG A 85 -2.95 -3.64 3.28
C ARG A 85 -3.78 -3.49 4.55
N ASP A 86 -3.16 -3.69 5.71
CA ASP A 86 -3.86 -3.71 6.99
C ASP A 86 -4.39 -2.31 7.34
N ASP A 87 -3.62 -1.24 7.07
CA ASP A 87 -4.09 0.13 7.27
C ASP A 87 -5.21 0.51 6.27
N ALA A 88 -5.11 0.10 5.01
CA ALA A 88 -6.16 0.30 4.01
C ALA A 88 -7.46 -0.41 4.42
N GLN A 89 -7.36 -1.63 4.97
CA GLN A 89 -8.51 -2.35 5.50
C GLN A 89 -9.12 -1.67 6.74
N ALA A 90 -8.29 -1.07 7.59
CA ALA A 90 -8.75 -0.29 8.74
C ALA A 90 -9.49 0.98 8.30
N ILE A 91 -8.97 1.70 7.30
CA ILE A 91 -9.64 2.87 6.67
C ILE A 91 -11.01 2.46 6.13
N LEU A 92 -11.08 1.38 5.35
CA LEU A 92 -12.33 0.91 4.75
C LEU A 92 -13.34 0.51 5.83
N SER A 93 -12.91 -0.23 6.84
CA SER A 93 -13.78 -0.67 7.94
C SER A 93 -14.32 0.51 8.76
N GLY A 94 -13.47 1.51 9.00
CA GLY A 94 -13.88 2.77 9.61
C GLY A 94 -14.97 3.48 8.81
N ALA A 95 -14.80 3.58 7.49
CA ALA A 95 -15.76 4.21 6.59
C ALA A 95 -17.10 3.47 6.52
N TYR A 96 -17.10 2.13 6.52
CA TYR A 96 -18.34 1.34 6.54
C TYR A 96 -19.15 1.57 7.83
N ASN A 97 -18.48 1.67 8.97
CA ASN A 97 -19.13 1.92 10.25
C ASN A 97 -19.75 3.32 10.33
N THR A 98 -19.12 4.33 9.72
CA THR A 98 -19.67 5.70 9.69
C THR A 98 -20.96 5.78 8.87
N VAL A 99 -20.96 5.18 7.67
CA VAL A 99 -22.14 5.18 6.77
C VAL A 99 -23.32 4.42 7.38
N SER A 100 -23.07 3.35 8.14
CA SER A 100 -24.12 2.61 8.82
C SER A 100 -24.76 3.39 9.97
N SER A 101 -23.99 4.28 10.63
CA SER A 101 -24.47 5.11 11.72
C SER A 101 -25.35 6.26 11.21
N GLU A 102 -24.91 6.95 10.15
CA GLU A 102 -25.65 8.07 9.55
C GLU A 102 -27.03 7.62 9.01
N LYS A 103 -27.10 6.45 8.35
CA LYS A 103 -28.37 5.88 7.89
C LYS A 103 -29.32 5.48 9.03
N ALA A 104 -28.79 5.10 10.18
CA ALA A 104 -29.61 4.72 11.33
C ALA A 104 -30.23 5.96 12.00
N GLU A 105 -29.51 7.08 12.06
CA GLU A 105 -30.02 8.35 12.59
C GLU A 105 -31.04 9.00 11.65
N GLU A 106 -30.84 8.93 10.33
CA GLU A 106 -31.77 9.46 9.31
C GLU A 106 -33.10 8.70 9.27
N LEU A 107 -33.13 7.43 9.70
CA LEU A 107 -34.37 6.63 9.83
C LEU A 107 -35.12 6.87 11.15
N LEU A 108 -34.49 7.54 12.12
CA LEU A 108 -35.05 7.84 13.44
C LEU A 108 -35.46 9.32 13.59
N SER A 109 -35.29 10.13 12.54
CA SER A 109 -35.68 11.56 12.46
C SER A 109 -36.90 11.76 11.57
#